data_AF-A0A7S2J4C2-F1
#
_entry.id   AF-A0A7S2J4C2-F1
#
_cell.length_a   1.000
_cell.length_b   1.000
_cell.length_c   1.000
_cell.angle_alpha   90.00
_cell.angle_beta   90.00
_cell.angle_gamma   90.00
#
_symmetry.space_group_name_H-M   'P 1'
#
loop_
_entity.id
_entity.type
_entity.pdbx_description
1 polymer ?
#
loop_
_entity_poly.entity_id
_entity_poly.type
_entity_poly.pdbx_seq_one_letter_code
_entity_poly.pdbx_strand_id
1 'polypeptide(L)'
;MGAKRVFDFTYVEFDEGSTSGKLAAVVTLTPILAAFGLLSAFVVTRRLAWLWSFAGAVAIDVACGALKEVIGQPRPPGSYRHGPGMPSEHAAFSAFCAVHLCLWTVRRVRCARGLKAAACAAFVGWALLVAGSRHVLGVHTAGQLACGASLGAVSGTAWFALE
;
A
#
# COMPACT_ATOMS: atom_id res chain seq x y z
N MET A 1 -22.10 20.85 -5.78
CA MET A 1 -20.72 20.35 -5.64
C MET A 1 -20.21 20.89 -4.31
N GLY A 2 -19.87 20.01 -3.36
CA GLY A 2 -19.35 20.43 -2.06
C GLY A 2 -17.97 21.08 -2.22
N ALA A 3 -17.62 21.99 -1.32
CA ALA A 3 -16.28 22.57 -1.29
C ALA A 3 -15.24 21.46 -1.01
N LYS A 4 -14.06 21.55 -1.63
CA LYS A 4 -12.95 20.60 -1.41
C LYS A 4 -11.84 21.26 -0.60
N ARG A 5 -11.19 20.49 0.28
CA ARG A 5 -9.96 20.90 1.00
C ARG A 5 -8.78 20.04 0.60
N VAL A 6 -7.61 20.66 0.59
CA VAL A 6 -6.33 20.00 0.40
C VAL A 6 -5.73 19.66 1.76
N PHE A 7 -5.18 18.46 1.89
CA PHE A 7 -4.25 18.15 2.96
C PHE A 7 -2.85 18.62 2.55
N ASP A 8 -2.48 19.83 2.95
CA ASP A 8 -1.31 20.56 2.44
C ASP A 8 0.02 19.82 2.58
N PHE A 9 0.15 18.94 3.59
CA PHE A 9 1.38 18.17 3.81
C PHE A 9 1.68 17.18 2.69
N THR A 10 0.68 16.66 1.97
CA THR A 10 0.88 15.70 0.86
C THR A 10 -0.02 15.89 -0.35
N TYR A 11 -0.67 17.05 -0.47
CA TYR A 11 -1.55 17.40 -1.57
C TYR A 11 -2.60 16.31 -1.86
N VAL A 12 -3.46 16.06 -0.87
CA VAL A 12 -4.59 15.12 -0.98
C VAL A 12 -5.89 15.91 -0.87
N GLU A 13 -6.69 15.93 -1.94
CA GLU A 13 -8.02 16.54 -1.90
C GLU A 13 -9.05 15.61 -1.25
N PHE A 14 -9.90 16.17 -0.39
CA PHE A 14 -11.06 15.52 0.19
C PHE A 14 -12.22 16.52 0.33
N ASP A 15 -13.46 16.01 0.42
CA ASP A 15 -14.64 16.86 0.55
C ASP A 15 -14.66 17.57 1.91
N GLU A 16 -14.93 18.88 1.89
CA GLU A 16 -15.04 19.69 3.11
C GLU A 16 -16.14 19.14 4.03
N GLY A 17 -15.77 18.88 5.29
CA GLY A 17 -16.67 18.33 6.30
C GLY A 17 -16.68 16.79 6.39
N SER A 18 -16.03 16.06 5.46
CA SER A 18 -15.97 14.60 5.53
C SER A 18 -14.88 14.10 6.50
N THR A 19 -15.30 13.53 7.64
CA THR A 19 -14.37 12.89 8.60
C THR A 19 -13.67 11.68 7.96
N SER A 20 -14.40 10.91 7.16
CA SER A 20 -13.85 9.76 6.41
C SER A 20 -12.79 10.17 5.38
N GLY A 21 -12.98 11.30 4.68
CA GLY A 21 -12.01 11.85 3.73
C GLY A 21 -10.72 12.31 4.40
N LYS A 22 -10.81 12.99 5.55
CA LYS A 22 -9.64 13.36 6.36
C LYS A 22 -8.86 12.14 6.84
N LEU A 23 -9.56 11.14 7.39
CA LEU A 23 -8.92 9.89 7.82
C LEU A 23 -8.27 9.16 6.64
N ALA A 24 -8.96 9.09 5.49
CA ALA A 24 -8.41 8.51 4.28
C ALA A 24 -7.14 9.25 3.83
N ALA A 25 -7.12 10.58 3.86
CA ALA A 25 -5.94 11.37 3.53
C ALA A 25 -4.74 11.00 4.42
N VAL A 26 -4.94 10.90 5.74
CA VAL A 26 -3.89 10.46 6.67
C VAL A 26 -3.43 9.03 6.39
N VAL A 27 -4.37 8.11 6.14
CA VAL A 27 -4.05 6.69 5.85
C VAL A 27 -3.17 6.57 4.60
N THR A 28 -3.33 7.44 3.59
CA THR A 28 -2.49 7.41 2.38
C THR A 28 -1.01 7.73 2.62
N LEU A 29 -0.66 8.29 3.79
CA LEU A 29 0.73 8.51 4.20
C LEU A 29 1.40 7.25 4.73
N THR A 30 0.63 6.29 5.20
CA THR A 30 1.19 5.12 5.90
C THR A 30 2.07 4.22 5.02
N PRO A 31 1.88 4.07 3.69
CA PRO A 31 2.82 3.33 2.83
C PRO A 31 4.25 3.88 2.85
N ILE A 32 4.42 5.21 2.73
CA ILE A 32 5.77 5.80 2.74
C ILE A 32 6.41 5.65 4.12
N LEU A 33 5.62 5.78 5.21
CA LEU A 33 6.09 5.52 6.56
C LEU A 33 6.49 4.06 6.77
N ALA A 34 5.75 3.11 6.19
CA ALA A 34 6.09 1.69 6.22
C ALA A 34 7.40 1.40 5.48
N ALA A 35 7.63 2.05 4.33
CA ALA A 35 8.91 1.94 3.60
C ALA A 35 10.08 2.44 4.47
N PHE A 36 9.94 3.62 5.10
CA PHE A 36 10.94 4.12 6.06
C PHE A 36 11.09 3.20 7.27
N GLY A 37 10.01 2.58 7.74
CA GLY A 37 10.04 1.60 8.83
C GLY A 37 10.88 0.37 8.49
N LEU A 38 10.73 -0.19 7.29
CA LEU A 38 11.55 -1.32 6.82
C LEU A 38 13.03 -0.94 6.72
N LEU A 39 13.33 0.23 6.14
CA LEU A 39 14.70 0.72 6.04
C LEU A 39 15.31 0.99 7.43
N SER A 40 14.56 1.60 8.33
CA SER A 40 14.99 1.87 9.70
C SER A 40 15.24 0.57 10.47
N ALA A 41 14.38 -0.44 10.30
CA ALA A 41 14.58 -1.77 10.88
C ALA A 41 15.88 -2.42 10.37
N PHE A 42 16.22 -2.25 9.10
CA PHE A 42 17.53 -2.67 8.58
C PHE A 42 18.67 -1.91 9.25
N VAL A 43 18.61 -0.57 9.32
CA VAL A 43 19.68 0.25 9.92
C VAL A 43 19.93 -0.13 11.38
N VAL A 44 18.87 -0.36 12.16
CA VAL A 44 18.98 -0.70 13.59
C VAL A 44 19.40 -2.15 13.81
N THR A 45 18.80 -3.10 13.11
CA THR A 45 19.03 -4.54 13.39
C THR A 45 20.13 -5.16 12.54
N ARG A 46 20.55 -4.48 11.47
CA ARG A 46 21.50 -4.96 10.44
C ARG A 46 21.11 -6.29 9.79
N ARG A 47 19.83 -6.69 9.88
CA ARG A 47 19.32 -7.92 9.27
C ARG A 47 18.95 -7.68 7.81
N LEU A 48 19.61 -8.41 6.91
CA LEU A 48 19.36 -8.31 5.46
C LEU A 48 17.92 -8.59 5.06
N ALA A 49 17.18 -9.39 5.84
CA ALA A 49 15.74 -9.61 5.63
C ALA A 49 14.94 -8.31 5.50
N TRP A 50 15.21 -7.30 6.35
CA TRP A 50 14.49 -6.02 6.27
C TRP A 50 14.86 -5.21 5.03
N LEU A 51 16.13 -5.23 4.64
CA LEU A 51 16.58 -4.59 3.40
C LEU A 51 15.99 -5.30 2.17
N TRP A 52 15.87 -6.63 2.23
CA TRP A 52 15.24 -7.43 1.18
C TRP A 52 13.75 -7.12 1.05
N SER A 53 13.01 -7.03 2.16
CA SER A 53 11.61 -6.58 2.16
C SER A 53 11.47 -5.17 1.59
N PHE A 54 12.36 -4.24 1.97
CA PHE A 54 12.36 -2.87 1.44
C PHE A 54 12.63 -2.85 -0.08
N ALA A 55 13.62 -3.62 -0.54
CA ALA A 55 13.95 -3.72 -1.96
C ALA A 55 12.76 -4.25 -2.79
N GLY A 56 12.05 -5.27 -2.28
CA GLY A 56 10.83 -5.76 -2.92
C GLY A 56 9.70 -4.74 -2.93
N ALA A 57 9.56 -3.95 -1.86
CA ALA A 57 8.58 -2.89 -1.76
C ALA A 57 8.87 -1.72 -2.74
N VAL A 58 10.13 -1.44 -3.03
CA VAL A 58 10.53 -0.51 -4.10
C VAL A 58 10.29 -1.13 -5.48
N ALA A 59 10.63 -2.40 -5.67
CA ALA A 59 10.46 -3.10 -6.94
C ALA A 59 8.98 -3.15 -7.38
N ILE A 60 8.05 -3.39 -6.45
CA ILE A 60 6.61 -3.38 -6.75
C ILE A 60 6.11 -1.99 -7.16
N ASP A 61 6.62 -0.93 -6.54
CA ASP A 61 6.24 0.45 -6.87
C ASP A 61 6.72 0.82 -8.29
N VAL A 62 7.97 0.49 -8.61
CA VAL A 62 8.55 0.66 -9.96
C VAL A 62 7.77 -0.16 -11.00
N ALA A 63 7.46 -1.42 -10.70
CA ALA A 63 6.69 -2.28 -11.60
C ALA A 63 5.27 -1.73 -11.83
N CYS A 64 4.60 -1.22 -10.78
CA CYS A 64 3.32 -0.54 -10.93
C CYS A 64 3.42 0.70 -11.81
N GLY A 65 4.44 1.53 -11.63
CA GLY A 65 4.69 2.71 -12.47
C GLY A 65 4.87 2.34 -13.94
N ALA A 66 5.69 1.32 -14.23
CA ALA A 66 5.89 0.85 -15.60
C ALA A 66 4.58 0.29 -16.21
N LEU A 67 3.84 -0.53 -15.47
CA LEU A 67 2.58 -1.11 -15.93
C LEU A 67 1.50 -0.06 -16.18
N LYS A 68 1.51 1.03 -15.41
CA LYS A 68 0.57 2.15 -15.58
C LYS A 68 0.69 2.82 -16.94
N GLU A 69 1.92 3.07 -17.37
CA GLU A 69 2.20 3.67 -18.68
C GLU A 69 1.78 2.73 -19.81
N VAL A 70 1.97 1.41 -19.64
CA VAL A 70 1.57 0.41 -20.64
C VAL A 70 0.05 0.24 -20.71
N ILE A 71 -0.63 0.17 -19.57
CA ILE A 71 -2.09 -0.09 -19.51
C ILE A 71 -2.90 1.15 -19.89
N GLY A 72 -2.44 2.35 -19.48
CA GLY A 72 -3.09 3.61 -19.85
C GLY A 72 -4.55 3.76 -19.37
N GLN A 73 -5.01 2.95 -18.41
CA GLN A 73 -6.41 3.02 -17.98
C GLN A 73 -6.68 4.34 -17.24
N PRO A 74 -7.73 5.10 -17.62
CA PRO A 74 -8.04 6.38 -16.98
C PRO A 74 -8.49 6.21 -15.52
N ARG A 75 -8.28 7.25 -14.72
CA ARG A 75 -8.81 7.36 -13.35
C ARG A 75 -10.34 7.57 -13.34
N PRO A 76 -11.01 7.36 -12.20
CA PRO A 76 -12.44 7.65 -12.07
C PRO A 76 -12.78 9.11 -12.46
N PRO A 77 -13.97 9.36 -13.04
CA PRO A 77 -14.44 10.74 -13.29
C PRO A 77 -14.43 11.57 -12.00
N GLY A 78 -13.94 12.80 -12.08
CA GLY A 78 -13.86 13.72 -10.93
C GLY A 78 -12.64 13.50 -10.01
N SER A 79 -11.73 12.58 -10.38
CA SER A 79 -10.45 12.44 -9.68
C SER A 79 -9.61 13.72 -9.77
N TYR A 80 -9.05 14.15 -8.65
CA TYR A 80 -8.11 15.27 -8.61
C TYR A 80 -6.69 14.89 -9.09
N ARG A 81 -6.41 13.60 -9.24
CA ARG A 81 -5.13 13.11 -9.77
C ARG A 81 -5.21 12.94 -11.28
N HIS A 82 -4.17 13.37 -11.97
CA HIS A 82 -3.99 13.13 -13.40
C HIS A 82 -3.20 11.84 -13.68
N GLY A 83 -3.22 11.40 -14.94
CA GLY A 83 -2.48 10.22 -15.41
C GLY A 83 -3.17 8.86 -15.18
N PRO A 84 -2.51 7.76 -15.58
CA PRO A 84 -3.06 6.40 -15.51
C PRO A 84 -3.37 5.92 -14.08
N GLY A 85 -4.48 5.19 -13.96
CA GLY A 85 -5.05 4.73 -12.70
C GLY A 85 -4.83 3.25 -12.37
N MET A 86 -4.42 2.42 -13.33
CA MET A 86 -4.26 0.97 -13.16
C MET A 86 -2.82 0.52 -13.42
N PRO A 87 -2.22 -0.31 -12.55
CA PRO A 87 -2.69 -0.71 -11.21
C PRO A 87 -2.56 0.42 -10.17
N SER A 88 -3.28 0.33 -9.04
CA SER A 88 -3.06 1.25 -7.92
C SER A 88 -1.75 0.93 -7.17
N GLU A 89 -0.80 1.87 -7.13
CA GLU A 89 0.49 1.68 -6.45
C GLU A 89 0.31 1.48 -4.94
N HIS A 90 -0.58 2.25 -4.32
CA HIS A 90 -0.85 2.15 -2.89
C HIS A 90 -1.43 0.78 -2.51
N ALA A 91 -2.31 0.23 -3.34
CA ALA A 91 -2.88 -1.09 -3.13
C ALA A 91 -1.84 -2.20 -3.37
N ALA A 92 -0.99 -2.05 -4.38
CA ALA A 92 0.07 -3.01 -4.68
C ALA A 92 1.14 -3.03 -3.59
N PHE A 93 1.64 -1.87 -3.18
CA PHE A 93 2.63 -1.74 -2.12
C PHE A 93 2.12 -2.32 -0.80
N SER A 94 0.92 -1.94 -0.37
CA SER A 94 0.40 -2.39 0.93
C SER A 94 0.07 -3.88 0.92
N ALA A 95 -0.46 -4.42 -0.18
CA ALA A 95 -0.70 -5.86 -0.32
C ALA A 95 0.61 -6.66 -0.39
N PHE A 96 1.64 -6.15 -1.08
CA PHE A 96 2.99 -6.74 -1.08
C PHE A 96 3.51 -6.85 0.34
N CYS A 97 3.56 -5.74 1.07
CA CYS A 97 4.04 -5.70 2.45
C CYS A 97 3.22 -6.62 3.34
N ALA A 98 1.88 -6.62 3.21
CA ALA A 98 1.03 -7.45 4.04
C ALA A 98 1.30 -8.95 3.80
N VAL A 99 1.33 -9.40 2.55
CA VAL A 99 1.55 -10.82 2.24
C VAL A 99 2.97 -11.26 2.61
N HIS A 100 3.97 -10.48 2.20
CA HIS A 100 5.37 -10.78 2.47
C HIS A 100 5.66 -10.86 3.98
N LEU A 101 5.21 -9.87 4.76
CA LEU A 101 5.40 -9.84 6.20
C LEU A 101 4.56 -10.89 6.93
N CYS A 102 3.33 -11.20 6.47
CA CYS A 102 2.56 -12.33 7.01
C CYS A 102 3.34 -13.64 6.86
N LEU A 103 3.86 -13.93 5.67
CA LEU A 103 4.65 -15.13 5.40
C LEU A 103 5.90 -15.17 6.28
N TRP A 104 6.62 -14.06 6.39
CA TRP A 104 7.79 -13.93 7.25
C TRP A 104 7.45 -14.17 8.72
N THR A 105 6.39 -13.54 9.25
CA THR A 105 5.92 -13.73 10.63
C THR A 105 5.52 -15.18 10.90
N VAL A 106 4.74 -15.79 10.00
CA VAL A 106 4.26 -17.16 10.18
C VAL A 106 5.42 -18.15 10.18
N ARG A 107 6.36 -18.01 9.23
CA ARG A 107 7.42 -18.98 8.96
C ARG A 107 8.71 -18.77 9.76
N ARG A 108 9.08 -17.53 10.06
CA ARG A 108 10.40 -17.19 10.62
C ARG A 108 10.34 -16.73 12.09
N VAL A 109 9.24 -16.14 12.54
CA VAL A 109 9.12 -15.66 13.93
C VAL A 109 8.73 -16.79 14.87
N ARG A 110 9.42 -16.91 16.02
CA ARG A 110 9.07 -17.83 17.09
C ARG A 110 8.29 -17.08 18.17
N CYS A 111 6.95 -17.13 18.10
CA CYS A 111 6.05 -16.57 19.10
C CYS A 111 4.70 -17.32 19.12
N ALA A 112 3.84 -16.99 20.08
CA ALA A 112 2.52 -17.61 20.23
C ALA A 112 1.67 -17.47 18.95
N ARG A 113 0.90 -18.53 18.62
CA ARG A 113 0.04 -18.55 17.42
C ARG A 113 -0.94 -17.37 17.38
N GLY A 114 -1.52 -17.01 18.53
CA GLY A 114 -2.42 -15.85 18.64
C GLY A 114 -1.74 -14.53 18.27
N LEU A 115 -0.48 -14.34 18.67
CA LEU A 115 0.28 -13.13 18.32
C LEU A 115 0.62 -13.09 16.83
N LYS A 116 0.98 -14.23 16.22
CA LYS A 116 1.17 -14.33 14.76
C LYS A 116 -0.11 -13.96 14.00
N ALA A 117 -1.24 -14.52 14.44
CA ALA A 117 -2.54 -14.24 13.82
C ALA A 117 -2.93 -12.77 13.96
N ALA A 118 -2.73 -12.17 15.15
CA ALA A 118 -2.98 -10.75 15.38
C ALA A 118 -2.09 -9.86 14.50
N ALA A 119 -0.80 -10.18 14.37
CA ALA A 119 0.11 -9.45 13.48
C ALA A 119 -0.32 -9.55 12.01
N CYS A 120 -0.67 -10.75 11.54
CA CYS A 120 -1.15 -10.94 10.17
C CYS A 120 -2.46 -10.18 9.92
N ALA A 121 -3.39 -10.24 10.87
CA ALA A 121 -4.64 -9.47 10.80
C ALA A 121 -4.38 -7.96 10.76
N ALA A 122 -3.41 -7.46 11.52
CA ALA A 122 -3.01 -6.05 11.48
C ALA A 122 -2.42 -5.66 10.12
N PHE A 123 -1.55 -6.47 9.54
CA PHE A 123 -0.98 -6.20 8.22
C PHE A 123 -2.04 -6.20 7.11
N VAL A 124 -2.91 -7.22 7.10
CA VAL A 124 -4.02 -7.30 6.12
C VAL A 124 -5.02 -6.17 6.32
N GLY A 125 -5.39 -5.89 7.58
CA GLY A 125 -6.28 -4.78 7.91
C GLY A 125 -5.72 -3.43 7.46
N TRP A 126 -4.43 -3.19 7.69
CA TRP A 126 -3.74 -2.00 7.19
C TRP A 126 -3.76 -1.91 5.66
N ALA A 127 -3.48 -3.01 4.94
CA ALA A 127 -3.52 -3.01 3.48
C ALA A 127 -4.92 -2.69 2.93
N LEU A 128 -5.96 -3.23 3.56
CA LEU A 128 -7.36 -2.94 3.23
C LEU A 128 -7.73 -1.49 3.51
N LEU A 129 -7.27 -0.92 4.63
CA LEU A 129 -7.46 0.50 4.95
C LEU A 129 -6.78 1.40 3.91
N VAL A 130 -5.54 1.07 3.50
CA VAL A 130 -4.83 1.81 2.46
C VAL A 130 -5.60 1.74 1.14
N ALA A 131 -6.03 0.56 0.69
CA ALA A 131 -6.81 0.43 -0.55
C ALA A 131 -8.16 1.18 -0.46
N GLY A 132 -8.87 1.03 0.66
CA GLY A 132 -10.14 1.70 0.93
C GLY A 132 -10.00 3.23 0.94
N SER A 133 -8.90 3.76 1.48
CA SER A 133 -8.63 5.21 1.46
C SER A 133 -8.58 5.78 0.05
N ARG A 134 -8.03 5.02 -0.92
CA ARG A 134 -7.96 5.43 -2.32
C ARG A 134 -9.33 5.43 -3.00
N HIS A 135 -10.21 4.53 -2.58
CA HIS A 135 -11.59 4.51 -3.03
C HIS A 135 -12.38 5.70 -2.47
N VAL A 136 -12.28 5.95 -1.16
CA VAL A 136 -12.94 7.06 -0.46
C VAL A 136 -12.51 8.43 -1.02
N LEU A 137 -11.24 8.59 -1.38
CA LEU A 137 -10.71 9.81 -2.00
C LEU A 137 -11.06 9.94 -3.50
N GLY A 138 -11.82 9.00 -4.07
CA GLY A 138 -12.27 9.07 -5.47
C GLY A 138 -11.14 9.00 -6.51
N VAL A 139 -9.97 8.45 -6.14
CA VAL A 139 -8.77 8.44 -7.02
C VAL A 139 -8.55 7.13 -7.75
N HIS A 140 -9.22 6.05 -7.34
CA HIS A 140 -9.14 4.74 -7.99
C HIS A 140 -10.50 4.01 -7.99
N THR A 141 -10.76 3.25 -9.06
CA THR A 141 -11.90 2.32 -9.13
C THR A 141 -11.62 1.03 -8.34
N ALA A 142 -12.66 0.27 -8.03
CA ALA A 142 -12.50 -1.05 -7.39
C ALA A 142 -11.61 -2.00 -8.23
N GLY A 143 -11.74 -1.98 -9.56
CA GLY A 143 -10.90 -2.78 -10.47
C GLY A 143 -9.43 -2.40 -10.42
N GLN A 144 -9.12 -1.10 -10.34
CA GLN A 144 -7.74 -0.60 -10.20
C GLN A 144 -7.10 -1.04 -8.89
N LEU A 145 -7.89 -1.02 -7.81
CA LEU A 145 -7.46 -1.47 -6.49
C LEU A 145 -7.26 -2.98 -6.45
N ALA A 146 -8.19 -3.75 -7.02
CA ALA A 146 -8.09 -5.22 -7.09
C ALA A 146 -6.88 -5.66 -7.92
N CYS A 147 -6.63 -5.02 -9.07
CA CYS A 147 -5.46 -5.30 -9.89
C CYS A 147 -4.15 -4.99 -9.14
N GLY A 148 -4.06 -3.81 -8.51
CA GLY A 148 -2.88 -3.46 -7.70
C GLY A 148 -2.66 -4.44 -6.54
N ALA A 149 -3.70 -4.71 -5.75
CA ALA A 149 -3.62 -5.65 -4.63
C ALA A 149 -3.21 -7.06 -5.08
N SER A 150 -3.72 -7.53 -6.23
CA SER A 150 -3.36 -8.84 -6.78
C SER A 150 -1.90 -8.89 -7.21
N LEU A 151 -1.42 -7.87 -7.92
CA LEU A 151 -0.02 -7.74 -8.32
C LEU A 151 0.89 -7.70 -7.08
N GLY A 152 0.53 -6.93 -6.07
CA GLY A 152 1.22 -6.85 -4.79
C GLY A 152 1.29 -8.18 -4.07
N ALA A 153 0.16 -8.87 -3.92
CA ALA A 153 0.06 -10.15 -3.22
C ALA A 153 0.88 -11.27 -3.90
N VAL A 154 0.78 -11.38 -5.23
CA VAL A 154 1.57 -12.34 -6.02
C VAL A 154 3.05 -12.03 -5.88
N SER A 155 3.44 -10.76 -6.03
CA SER A 155 4.83 -10.34 -5.90
C SER A 155 5.37 -10.56 -4.49
N GLY A 156 4.59 -10.28 -3.44
CA GLY A 156 5.01 -10.49 -2.05
C GLY A 156 5.23 -11.97 -1.71
N THR A 157 4.39 -12.84 -2.28
CA THR A 157 4.57 -14.29 -2.18
C THR A 157 5.85 -14.74 -2.89
N ALA A 158 6.05 -14.29 -4.13
CA ALA A 158 7.24 -14.63 -4.91
C ALA A 158 8.53 -14.10 -4.24
N TRP A 159 8.50 -12.87 -3.74
CA TRP A 159 9.66 -12.23 -3.10
C TRP A 159 10.06 -12.91 -1.79
N PHE A 160 9.08 -13.41 -1.02
CA PHE A 160 9.35 -14.25 0.14
C PHE A 160 9.95 -15.61 -0.25
N ALA A 161 9.51 -16.20 -1.37
CA ALA A 161 10.05 -17.47 -1.84
C ALA A 161 11.51 -17.34 -2.33
N LEU A 162 11.93 -16.14 -2.73
CA LEU A 162 13.31 -15.81 -3.10
C LEU A 162 14.22 -15.47 -1.90
N GLU A 163 13.66 -15.38 -0.68
CA GLU A 163 14.37 -15.05 0.57
C GLU A 163 14.86 -16.28 1.36
#